data_AF-X1R3K0-F1
#
_entry.id   AF-X1R3K0-F1
#
_cell.length_a   1.000
_cell.length_b   1.000
_cell.length_c   1.000
_cell.angle_alpha   90.00
_cell.angle_beta   90.00
_cell.angle_gamma   90.00
#
_symmetry.space_group_name_H-M   'P 1'
#
loop_
_entity.id
_entity.type
_entity.pdbx_description
1 polymer ?
#
loop_
_entity_poly.entity_id
_entity_poly.type
_entity_poly.pdbx_seq_one_letter_code
_entity_poly.pdbx_strand_id
1 'polypeptide(L)'
;MIQQLILNGMISAGIYALVALGFTIIYRTVKFFHFAHGVVYAAGAYLAYTLAISLNITPVISFFLAAILAGLLGIIIDRLVYKPLRKRKAPNL
;
A
#
# COMPACT_ATOMS: atom_id res chain seq x y z
N MET A 1 -22.88 -0.22 22.75
CA MET A 1 -21.89 -1.33 22.69
C MET A 1 -21.99 -2.13 21.39
N ILE A 2 -23.10 -2.82 21.08
CA ILE A 2 -23.23 -3.62 19.84
C ILE A 2 -23.07 -2.79 18.56
N GLN A 3 -23.67 -1.59 18.50
CA GLN A 3 -23.55 -0.69 17.34
C GLN A 3 -22.09 -0.31 17.04
N GLN A 4 -21.31 0.05 18.06
CA GLN A 4 -19.89 0.38 17.90
C GLN A 4 -19.06 -0.84 17.47
N LEU A 5 -19.37 -2.03 17.99
CA LEU A 5 -18.68 -3.26 17.60
C LEU A 5 -18.92 -3.60 16.12
N ILE A 6 -20.16 -3.44 15.64
CA ILE A 6 -20.51 -3.62 14.23
C ILE A 6 -19.75 -2.62 13.36
N LEU A 7 -19.75 -1.33 13.73
CA LEU A 7 -19.04 -0.30 12.98
C LEU A 7 -17.53 -0.55 12.92
N ASN A 8 -16.91 -0.88 14.04
CA ASN A 8 -15.47 -1.20 14.09
C ASN A 8 -15.15 -2.48 13.29
N GLY A 9 -16.03 -3.47 13.32
CA GLY A 9 -15.93 -4.68 12.49
C GLY A 9 -15.97 -4.35 11.01
N MET A 10 -16.90 -3.49 10.57
CA MET A 10 -17.00 -3.04 9.18
C MET A 10 -15.77 -2.23 8.74
N ILE A 11 -15.27 -1.32 9.58
CA ILE A 11 -14.06 -0.54 9.29
C ILE A 11 -12.87 -1.49 9.09
N SER A 12 -12.69 -2.45 10.01
CA SER A 12 -11.59 -3.42 9.94
C SER A 12 -11.71 -4.33 8.72
N ALA A 13 -12.91 -4.84 8.43
CA ALA A 13 -13.19 -5.64 7.25
C ALA A 13 -12.92 -4.85 5.96
N GLY A 14 -13.27 -3.55 5.93
CA GLY A 14 -12.99 -2.66 4.81
C GLY A 14 -11.49 -2.47 4.58
N ILE A 15 -10.70 -2.27 5.66
CA ILE A 15 -9.23 -2.17 5.56
C ILE A 15 -8.65 -3.46 4.97
N TYR A 16 -9.04 -4.63 5.49
CA TYR A 16 -8.54 -5.91 4.98
C TYR A 16 -8.99 -6.18 3.54
N ALA A 17 -10.22 -5.84 3.19
CA ALA A 17 -10.73 -5.94 1.82
C ALA A 17 -9.93 -5.06 0.85
N LEU A 18 -9.62 -3.82 1.23
CA LEU A 18 -8.79 -2.92 0.43
C LEU A 18 -7.36 -3.45 0.24
N VAL A 19 -6.76 -4.01 1.29
CA VAL A 19 -5.43 -4.62 1.21
C VAL A 19 -5.43 -5.82 0.25
N ALA A 20 -6.43 -6.70 0.36
CA ALA A 20 -6.59 -7.85 -0.52
C ALA A 20 -6.85 -7.45 -1.98
N LEU A 21 -7.70 -6.46 -2.21
CA LEU A 21 -7.96 -5.90 -3.55
C LEU A 21 -6.68 -5.32 -4.17
N GLY A 22 -5.91 -4.54 -3.40
CA GLY A 22 -4.64 -3.99 -3.87
C GLY A 22 -3.65 -5.07 -4.29
N PHE A 23 -3.50 -6.12 -3.48
CA PHE A 23 -2.65 -7.26 -3.82
C PHE A 23 -3.12 -7.97 -5.10
N THR A 24 -4.44 -8.18 -5.24
CA THR A 24 -5.04 -8.85 -6.39
C THR A 24 -4.77 -8.07 -7.69
N ILE A 25 -4.89 -6.74 -7.67
CA ILE A 25 -4.64 -5.88 -8.83
C ILE A 25 -3.17 -5.95 -9.28
N ILE A 26 -2.23 -5.90 -8.32
CA ILE A 26 -0.80 -5.99 -8.59
C ILE A 26 -0.45 -7.38 -9.15
N TYR A 27 -0.94 -8.43 -8.51
CA TYR A 27 -0.65 -9.80 -8.95
C TYR A 27 -1.19 -10.07 -10.36
N ARG A 28 -2.38 -9.58 -10.68
CA ARG A 28 -2.99 -9.73 -12.01
C ARG A 28 -2.18 -9.05 -13.12
N THR A 29 -1.50 -7.95 -12.81
CA THR A 29 -0.72 -7.17 -13.79
C THR A 29 0.71 -7.67 -13.93
N VAL A 30 1.37 -8.01 -12.83
CA VAL A 30 2.79 -8.39 -12.84
C VAL A 30 2.98 -9.89 -13.06
N LYS A 31 2.05 -10.75 -12.60
CA LYS A 31 2.15 -12.23 -12.64
C LYS A 31 3.41 -12.81 -11.98
N PHE A 32 4.08 -12.04 -11.12
CA PHE A 32 5.17 -12.48 -10.26
C PHE A 32 4.81 -12.20 -8.80
N PHE A 33 5.38 -12.98 -7.87
CA PHE A 33 5.24 -12.73 -6.44
C PHE A 33 5.80 -11.35 -6.05
N HIS A 34 4.92 -10.41 -5.69
CA HIS A 34 5.28 -9.01 -5.43
C HIS A 34 5.60 -8.77 -3.93
N PHE A 35 6.83 -9.09 -3.51
CA PHE A 35 7.27 -8.95 -2.11
C PHE A 35 7.26 -7.50 -1.60
N ALA A 36 7.33 -6.54 -2.52
CA ALA A 36 7.33 -5.11 -2.20
C ALA A 36 5.97 -4.58 -1.69
N HIS A 37 4.88 -5.35 -1.78
CA HIS A 37 3.55 -4.85 -1.39
C HIS A 37 3.49 -4.54 0.11
N GLY A 38 4.04 -5.44 0.95
CA GLY A 38 4.14 -5.22 2.39
C GLY A 38 5.02 -4.01 2.74
N VAL A 39 6.11 -3.81 2.00
CA VAL A 39 7.03 -2.67 2.20
C VAL A 39 6.34 -1.35 1.85
N VAL A 40 5.65 -1.27 0.72
CA VAL A 40 4.90 -0.07 0.29
C VAL A 40 3.79 0.24 1.28
N TYR A 41 3.08 -0.79 1.77
CA TYR A 41 2.03 -0.65 2.77
C TYR A 41 2.58 -0.07 4.09
N ALA A 42 3.64 -0.66 4.64
CA ALA A 42 4.27 -0.18 5.86
C ALA A 42 4.80 1.25 5.70
N ALA A 43 5.50 1.53 4.58
CA ALA A 43 6.01 2.86 4.29
C ALA A 43 4.89 3.91 4.23
N GLY A 44 3.78 3.61 3.55
CA GLY A 44 2.61 4.51 3.50
C GLY A 44 2.02 4.78 4.89
N ALA A 45 1.88 3.76 5.72
CA ALA A 45 1.37 3.91 7.09
C ALA A 45 2.29 4.77 7.97
N TYR A 46 3.60 4.52 7.94
CA TYR A 46 4.58 5.32 8.69
C TYR A 46 4.69 6.75 8.17
N LEU A 47 4.58 6.98 6.86
CA LEU A 47 4.54 8.32 6.28
C LEU A 47 3.29 9.08 6.76
N ALA A 48 2.12 8.45 6.71
CA ALA A 48 0.88 9.05 7.21
C ALA A 48 0.99 9.40 8.71
N TYR A 49 1.52 8.48 9.51
CA TYR A 49 1.79 8.71 10.93
C TYR A 49 2.75 9.88 11.16
N THR A 50 3.88 9.90 10.46
CA THR A 50 4.92 10.93 10.63
C THR A 50 4.38 12.31 10.23
N LEU A 51 3.65 12.40 9.12
CA LEU A 51 3.04 13.64 8.66
C LEU A 51 1.98 14.14 9.65
N ALA A 52 1.09 13.25 10.10
CA ALA A 52 -0.02 13.63 10.97
C ALA A 52 0.40 13.91 12.42
N ILE A 53 1.27 13.08 12.98
CA ILE A 53 1.59 13.09 14.41
C ILE A 53 2.91 13.83 14.68
N SER A 54 3.99 13.49 13.96
CA SER A 54 5.30 14.07 14.23
C SER A 54 5.44 15.48 13.67
N LEU A 55 4.84 15.74 12.50
CA LEU A 55 4.88 17.03 11.81
C LEU A 55 3.62 17.88 12.03
N ASN A 56 2.62 17.36 12.77
CA ASN A 56 1.35 18.03 13.07
C ASN A 56 0.60 18.56 11.84
N ILE A 57 0.74 17.90 10.69
CA ILE A 57 -0.03 18.25 9.49
C ILE A 57 -1.44 17.68 9.64
N THR A 58 -2.45 18.44 9.19
CA THR A 58 -3.86 18.01 9.24
C THR A 58 -4.03 16.58 8.72
N PRO A 59 -4.71 15.67 9.46
CA PRO A 59 -4.78 14.25 9.11
C PRO A 59 -5.26 13.96 7.69
N VAL A 60 -6.20 14.76 7.17
CA VAL A 60 -6.71 14.64 5.80
C VAL A 60 -5.61 14.92 4.77
N ILE A 61 -4.82 15.98 4.98
CA ILE A 61 -3.70 16.35 4.10
C ILE A 61 -2.59 15.29 4.18
N SER A 62 -2.28 14.84 5.39
CA SER A 62 -1.30 13.77 5.64
C SER A 62 -1.67 12.46 4.93
N PHE A 63 -2.95 12.11 4.89
CA PHE A 63 -3.45 10.94 4.15
C PHE A 63 -3.15 11.05 2.65
N PHE A 64 -3.52 12.17 2.02
CA PHE A 64 -3.28 12.35 0.59
C PHE A 64 -1.78 12.42 0.25
N LEU A 65 -0.97 13.13 1.05
CA LEU A 65 0.48 13.16 0.86
C LEU A 65 1.10 11.76 1.01
N ALA A 66 0.73 11.01 2.04
CA ALA A 66 1.25 9.66 2.26
C ALA A 66 0.85 8.72 1.11
N ALA A 67 -0.38 8.83 0.60
CA ALA A 67 -0.83 8.04 -0.55
C ALA A 67 -0.01 8.36 -1.81
N ILE A 68 0.28 9.64 -2.08
CA ILE A 68 1.11 10.06 -3.22
C ILE A 68 2.55 9.53 -3.04
N LEU A 69 3.15 9.69 -1.86
CA LEU A 69 4.52 9.25 -1.58
C LEU A 69 4.65 7.71 -1.66
N ALA A 70 3.67 6.96 -1.13
CA ALA A 70 3.64 5.51 -1.25
C ALA A 70 3.48 5.06 -2.71
N GLY A 71 2.65 5.76 -3.49
CA GLY A 71 2.51 5.53 -4.93
C GLY A 71 3.82 5.78 -5.69
N LEU A 72 4.53 6.87 -5.37
CA LEU A 72 5.85 7.16 -5.92
C LEU A 72 6.87 6.06 -5.57
N LEU A 73 6.87 5.57 -4.33
CA LEU A 73 7.70 4.43 -3.91
C LEU A 73 7.40 3.19 -4.76
N GLY A 74 6.12 2.89 -4.99
CA GLY A 74 5.69 1.79 -5.87
C GLY A 74 6.22 1.93 -7.30
N ILE A 75 6.16 3.14 -7.87
CA ILE A 75 6.70 3.43 -9.20
C ILE A 75 8.22 3.23 -9.25
N ILE A 76 8.94 3.68 -8.21
CA ILE A 76 10.39 3.49 -8.11
C ILE A 76 10.73 2.00 -8.10
N ILE A 77 10.02 1.21 -7.30
CA ILE A 77 10.22 -0.24 -7.22
C ILE A 77 9.91 -0.91 -8.55
N ASP A 78 8.81 -0.56 -9.22
CA ASP A 78 8.50 -1.07 -10.57
C ASP A 78 9.64 -0.78 -11.55
N ARG A 79 10.12 0.47 -11.58
CA ARG A 79 11.16 0.87 -12.54
C ARG A 79 12.53 0.28 -12.26
N LEU A 80 12.93 0.16 -11.00
CA LEU A 80 14.27 -0.27 -10.61
C LEU A 80 14.40 -1.77 -10.41
N VAL A 81 13.33 -2.45 -10.00
CA VAL A 81 13.35 -3.88 -9.67
C VAL A 81 12.60 -4.69 -10.72
N TYR A 82 11.30 -4.45 -10.88
CA TYR A 82 10.45 -5.32 -11.71
C TYR A 82 10.68 -5.14 -13.22
N LYS A 83 10.86 -3.91 -13.70
CA LYS A 83 11.10 -3.62 -15.12
C LYS A 83 12.41 -4.25 -15.62
N PRO A 84 13.56 -4.18 -14.90
CA PRO A 84 14.77 -4.91 -15.28
C PRO A 84 14.62 -6.43 -15.19
N LEU A 85 13.96 -6.96 -14.16
CA LEU A 85 13.71 -8.41 -14.03
C LEU A 85 12.88 -8.95 -15.20
N ARG A 86 11.82 -8.23 -15.60
CA ARG A 86 11.00 -8.59 -16.76
C ARG A 86 11.79 -8.58 -18.06
N LYS A 87 12.71 -7.62 -18.23
CA LYS A 87 13.62 -7.58 -19.39
C LYS A 87 14.56 -8.79 -19.45
N ARG A 88 14.94 -9.36 -18.30
CA ARG A 88 15.83 -10.52 -18.20
C ARG A 88 15.11 -11.87 -18.32
N LYS A 89 13.80 -11.89 -18.62
CA LYS A 89 12.96 -13.11 -18.72
C LYS A 89 13.10 -14.03 -17.49
N ALA A 90 13.12 -13.44 -16.29
CA ALA A 90 13.16 -14.23 -15.07
C ALA A 90 11.95 -15.21 -15.03
N PRO A 91 12.15 -16.48 -14.63
CA PRO A 91 11.06 -17.45 -14.55
C PRO A 91 10.00 -16.98 -13.56
N ASN A 92 8.73 -17.13 -13.94
CA ASN A 92 7.58 -16.78 -13.11
C ASN A 92 7.54 -17.73 -11.91
N LEU A 93 8.02 -17.27 -10.75
CA LEU A 93 7.79 -17.89 -9.45
C LEU A 93 6.43 -17.46 -8.91
#